data_AF-A0A662AIP8-F1
#
_entry.id   AF-A0A662AIP8-F1
#
_cell.length_a   1.000
_cell.length_b   1.000
_cell.length_c   1.000
_cell.angle_alpha   90.00
_cell.angle_beta   90.00
_cell.angle_gamma   90.00
#
_symmetry.space_group_name_H-M   'P 1'
#
loop_
_entity.id
_entity.type
_entity.pdbx_description
1 polymer ?
#
loop_
_entity_poly.entity_id
_entity_poly.type
_entity_poly.pdbx_seq_one_letter_code
_entity_poly.pdbx_strand_id
1 'polypeptide(L)'
;MLNEIENYLKSKITGHRNYVIPKLWVESHKQIYRDIVEEKEGKIFVDPYEFFSKSISYILEKSENKDYNKSIGILNGENNPEWIKKSIIYGSLPRTTTAFNHKGFGTFEEIDILGFKESGTFLKMIPLLLYLKHFNINVLYMLPVSKSSNLFKKGSIGSPYAVKNPLMLDESYHDPLLDEFNVEDEFKALVEAAHILGIRVVLDFIPRTASRDSDIIKDHPDWFYWIKIDDLATYKPPKIEELPFKIPEEKDLEIIYRNSEV
;
A
#
# COMPACT_ATOMS: atom_id res chain seq x y z
N MET A 1 3.33 -8.91 -16.09
CA MET A 1 3.24 -9.61 -14.79
C MET A 1 1.80 -10.01 -14.46
N LEU A 2 0.83 -9.11 -14.67
CA LEU A 2 -0.59 -9.35 -14.40
C LEU A 2 -1.15 -10.63 -15.06
N ASN A 3 -0.77 -10.91 -16.31
CA ASN A 3 -1.17 -12.13 -17.02
C ASN A 3 -0.55 -13.42 -16.43
N GLU A 4 0.67 -13.35 -15.87
CA GLU A 4 1.32 -14.49 -15.23
C GLU A 4 0.60 -14.84 -13.91
N ILE A 5 0.30 -13.82 -13.10
CA ILE A 5 -0.52 -13.96 -11.89
C ILE A 5 -1.90 -14.52 -12.23
N GLU A 6 -2.55 -14.03 -13.29
CA GLU A 6 -3.85 -14.55 -13.72
C GLU A 6 -3.80 -16.05 -14.04
N ASN A 7 -2.81 -16.49 -14.82
CA ASN A 7 -2.64 -17.90 -15.18
C ASN A 7 -2.35 -18.77 -13.95
N TYR A 8 -1.50 -18.28 -13.04
CA TYR A 8 -1.23 -18.95 -11.78
C TYR A 8 -2.51 -19.12 -10.96
N LEU A 9 -3.27 -18.04 -10.75
CA LEU A 9 -4.53 -18.09 -10.00
C LEU A 9 -5.51 -19.07 -10.65
N LYS A 10 -5.67 -19.04 -11.98
CA LYS A 10 -6.51 -20.01 -12.72
C LYS A 10 -6.09 -21.46 -12.47
N SER A 11 -4.79 -21.72 -12.36
CA SER A 11 -4.27 -23.08 -12.10
C SER A 11 -4.54 -23.60 -10.69
N LYS A 12 -4.83 -22.70 -9.74
CA LYS A 12 -5.07 -23.02 -8.32
C LYS A 12 -6.56 -23.04 -7.94
N ILE A 13 -7.47 -22.80 -8.89
CA ILE A 13 -8.92 -22.85 -8.64
C ILE A 13 -9.32 -24.23 -8.15
N THR A 14 -10.03 -24.28 -7.02
CA THR A 14 -10.50 -25.52 -6.38
C THR A 14 -12.03 -25.64 -6.37
N GLY A 15 -12.74 -24.53 -6.55
CA GLY A 15 -14.18 -24.39 -6.32
C GLY A 15 -14.56 -24.30 -4.84
N HIS A 16 -13.59 -24.31 -3.92
CA HIS A 16 -13.85 -24.27 -2.49
C HIS A 16 -14.12 -22.82 -2.04
N ARG A 17 -15.37 -22.51 -1.71
CA ARG A 17 -15.80 -21.16 -1.33
C ARG A 17 -15.69 -20.90 0.17
N ASN A 18 -14.46 -20.73 0.68
CA ASN A 18 -14.17 -20.47 2.10
C ASN A 18 -13.57 -19.08 2.38
N TYR A 19 -13.49 -18.21 1.36
CA TYR A 19 -12.91 -16.88 1.50
C TYR A 19 -14.01 -15.82 1.46
N VAL A 20 -14.18 -15.07 2.55
CA VAL A 20 -15.20 -14.01 2.62
C VAL A 20 -14.65 -12.69 2.08
N ILE A 21 -15.45 -12.03 1.25
CA ILE A 21 -15.17 -10.70 0.68
C ILE A 21 -16.25 -9.68 1.03
N PRO A 22 -15.91 -8.37 1.01
CA PRO A 22 -16.90 -7.31 1.11
C PRO A 22 -17.92 -7.41 -0.04
N LYS A 23 -19.22 -7.36 0.30
CA LYS A 23 -20.31 -7.38 -0.70
C LYS A 23 -20.16 -6.28 -1.77
N LEU A 24 -19.68 -5.11 -1.38
CA LEU A 24 -19.44 -3.97 -2.28
C LEU A 24 -18.45 -4.28 -3.42
N TRP A 25 -17.49 -5.18 -3.21
CA TRP A 25 -16.52 -5.57 -4.25
C TRP A 25 -17.22 -6.30 -5.41
N VAL A 26 -18.28 -7.03 -5.10
CA VAL A 26 -19.10 -7.75 -6.09
C VAL A 26 -20.17 -6.85 -6.69
N GLU A 27 -20.80 -5.99 -5.89
CA GLU A 27 -21.97 -5.22 -6.34
C GLU A 27 -21.67 -4.23 -7.47
N SER A 28 -20.46 -3.67 -7.52
CA SER A 28 -20.04 -2.76 -8.59
C SER A 28 -19.98 -3.44 -9.97
N HIS A 29 -19.79 -4.77 -10.01
CA HIS A 29 -19.56 -5.54 -11.22
C HIS A 29 -20.20 -6.95 -11.14
N LYS A 30 -21.50 -7.02 -10.79
CA LYS A 30 -22.23 -8.28 -10.61
C LYS A 30 -22.12 -9.24 -11.80
N GLN A 31 -22.00 -8.72 -13.01
CA GLN A 31 -21.84 -9.50 -14.24
C GLN A 31 -20.57 -10.35 -14.27
N ILE A 32 -19.52 -9.96 -13.53
CA ILE A 32 -18.25 -10.71 -13.47
C ILE A 32 -18.39 -11.90 -12.52
N TYR A 33 -19.12 -11.72 -11.42
CA TYR A 33 -19.02 -12.59 -10.25
C TYR A 33 -20.25 -13.45 -9.96
N ARG A 34 -21.38 -13.22 -10.64
CA ARG A 34 -22.71 -13.80 -10.30
C ARG A 34 -22.70 -15.33 -10.10
N ASP A 35 -21.88 -16.02 -10.86
CA ASP A 35 -21.74 -17.47 -10.93
C ASP A 35 -20.72 -18.05 -9.93
N ILE A 36 -19.87 -17.21 -9.35
CA ILE A 36 -18.75 -17.64 -8.49
C ILE A 36 -18.93 -17.28 -7.00
N VAL A 37 -20.01 -16.57 -6.67
CA VAL A 37 -20.31 -16.11 -5.30
C VAL A 37 -21.37 -17.00 -4.64
N GLU A 38 -21.22 -17.21 -3.34
CA GLU A 38 -22.23 -17.79 -2.47
C GLU A 38 -22.56 -16.80 -1.34
N GLU A 39 -23.83 -16.44 -1.17
CA GLU A 39 -24.26 -15.55 -0.08
C GLU A 39 -24.84 -16.37 1.07
N LYS A 40 -24.22 -16.27 2.26
CA LYS A 40 -24.67 -16.91 3.51
C LYS A 40 -24.64 -15.88 4.63
N GLU A 41 -25.77 -15.71 5.32
CA GLU A 41 -25.89 -14.78 6.47
C GLU A 41 -25.40 -13.35 6.16
N GLY A 42 -25.64 -12.87 4.94
CA GLY A 42 -25.21 -11.53 4.48
C GLY A 42 -23.73 -11.40 4.15
N LYS A 43 -22.96 -12.50 4.20
CA LYS A 43 -21.54 -12.56 3.81
C LYS A 43 -21.42 -13.22 2.44
N ILE A 44 -20.43 -12.78 1.67
CA ILE A 44 -20.16 -13.30 0.32
C ILE A 44 -18.92 -14.19 0.39
N PHE A 45 -19.11 -15.48 0.12
CA PHE A 45 -18.07 -16.50 0.06
C PHE A 45 -17.69 -16.77 -1.39
N VAL A 46 -16.39 -16.88 -1.64
CA VAL A 46 -15.81 -17.18 -2.96
C VAL A 46 -14.68 -18.18 -2.82
N ASP A 47 -14.34 -18.86 -3.91
CA ASP A 47 -12.99 -19.38 -4.09
C ASP A 47 -12.09 -18.17 -4.38
N PRO A 48 -11.06 -17.89 -3.56
CA PRO A 48 -10.24 -16.70 -3.73
C PRO A 48 -9.51 -16.69 -5.08
N TYR A 49 -9.03 -17.84 -5.55
CA TYR A 49 -8.32 -17.96 -6.82
C TYR A 49 -9.25 -17.66 -8.00
N GLU A 50 -10.49 -18.15 -7.96
CA GLU A 50 -11.50 -17.86 -8.97
C GLU A 50 -11.90 -16.38 -8.97
N PHE A 51 -12.07 -15.78 -7.79
CA PHE A 51 -12.43 -14.37 -7.64
C PHE A 51 -11.35 -13.43 -8.19
N PHE A 52 -10.09 -13.60 -7.78
CA PHE A 52 -9.00 -12.74 -8.24
C PHE A 52 -8.70 -12.97 -9.72
N SER A 53 -8.68 -14.22 -10.20
CA SER A 53 -8.46 -14.49 -11.62
C SER A 53 -9.55 -13.88 -12.50
N LYS A 54 -10.84 -14.00 -12.17
CA LYS A 54 -11.93 -13.34 -12.91
C LYS A 54 -11.81 -11.81 -12.92
N SER A 55 -11.43 -11.23 -11.78
CA SER A 55 -11.19 -9.78 -11.67
C SER A 55 -10.09 -9.35 -12.65
N ILE A 56 -8.98 -10.09 -12.69
CA ILE A 56 -7.85 -9.83 -13.57
C ILE A 56 -8.21 -10.09 -15.04
N SER A 57 -8.90 -11.19 -15.37
CA SER A 57 -9.37 -11.49 -16.72
C SER A 57 -10.17 -10.33 -17.29
N TYR A 58 -11.13 -9.81 -16.53
CA TYR A 58 -11.97 -8.69 -16.95
C TYR A 58 -11.16 -7.40 -17.20
N ILE A 59 -10.07 -7.20 -16.46
CA ILE A 59 -9.15 -6.07 -16.69
C ILE A 59 -8.36 -6.32 -17.97
N LEU A 60 -7.76 -7.50 -18.13
CA LEU A 60 -6.97 -7.88 -19.32
C LEU A 60 -7.79 -7.81 -20.62
N GLU A 61 -9.09 -8.12 -20.60
CA GLU A 61 -9.99 -7.93 -21.75
C GLU A 61 -10.07 -6.48 -22.26
N LYS A 62 -9.72 -5.49 -21.42
CA LYS A 62 -9.68 -4.05 -21.79
C LYS A 62 -8.28 -3.61 -22.18
N SER A 63 -7.28 -4.48 -22.09
CA SER A 63 -5.94 -4.16 -22.50
C SER A 63 -5.86 -4.03 -24.02
N GLU A 64 -5.06 -3.08 -24.46
CA GLU A 64 -4.67 -2.92 -25.86
C GLU A 64 -3.22 -3.41 -26.06
N ASN A 65 -2.73 -3.38 -27.29
CA ASN A 65 -1.32 -3.69 -27.59
C ASN A 65 -0.40 -2.54 -27.14
N LYS A 66 -0.26 -2.36 -25.81
CA LYS A 66 0.52 -1.32 -25.13
C LYS A 66 1.30 -1.91 -23.96
N ASP A 67 2.45 -1.30 -23.65
CA ASP A 67 3.26 -1.67 -22.49
C ASP A 67 2.80 -0.91 -21.23
N TYR A 68 1.87 -1.50 -20.49
CA TYR A 68 1.29 -0.91 -19.27
C TYR A 68 2.26 -0.81 -18.08
N ASN A 69 3.52 -1.24 -18.23
CA ASN A 69 4.58 -0.93 -17.26
C ASN A 69 5.12 0.50 -17.38
N LYS A 70 4.75 1.22 -18.44
CA LYS A 70 5.08 2.64 -18.61
C LYS A 70 3.98 3.50 -18.03
N SER A 71 4.34 4.73 -17.63
CA SER A 71 3.35 5.68 -17.14
C SER A 71 2.30 5.98 -18.20
N ILE A 72 1.05 6.21 -17.79
CA ILE A 72 -0.03 6.61 -18.70
C ILE A 72 0.35 7.86 -19.51
N GLY A 73 1.11 8.80 -18.92
CA GLY A 73 1.59 9.98 -19.63
C GLY A 73 2.44 9.62 -20.85
N ILE A 74 3.36 8.64 -20.72
CA ILE A 74 4.14 8.14 -21.86
C ILE A 74 3.24 7.44 -22.87
N LEU A 75 2.30 6.61 -22.42
CA LEU A 75 1.38 5.88 -23.29
C LEU A 75 0.46 6.80 -24.11
N ASN A 76 0.12 7.95 -23.56
CA ASN A 76 -0.72 8.96 -24.19
C ASN A 76 0.06 10.05 -24.94
N GLY A 77 1.39 10.04 -24.91
CA GLY A 77 2.22 11.11 -25.50
C GLY A 77 2.07 12.46 -24.81
N GLU A 78 1.75 12.47 -23.50
CA GLU A 78 1.62 13.69 -22.72
C GLU A 78 2.99 14.28 -22.37
N ASN A 79 3.12 15.61 -22.46
CA ASN A 79 4.36 16.34 -22.20
C ASN A 79 4.26 17.33 -21.02
N ASN A 80 3.13 17.35 -20.30
CA ASN A 80 2.87 18.26 -19.20
C ASN A 80 1.94 17.60 -18.15
N PRO A 81 1.88 18.13 -16.91
CA PRO A 81 1.09 17.52 -15.84
C PRO A 81 -0.38 17.96 -15.81
N GLU A 82 -0.93 18.55 -16.88
CA GLU A 82 -2.29 19.11 -16.88
C GLU A 82 -3.39 18.07 -16.60
N TRP A 83 -3.08 16.77 -16.81
CA TRP A 83 -3.96 15.66 -16.45
C TRP A 83 -4.45 15.72 -14.99
N ILE A 84 -3.65 16.27 -14.08
CA ILE A 84 -4.01 16.35 -12.65
C ILE A 84 -5.23 17.24 -12.42
N LYS A 85 -5.42 18.28 -13.24
CA LYS A 85 -6.55 19.23 -13.11
C LYS A 85 -7.91 18.60 -13.39
N LYS A 86 -7.93 17.44 -14.05
CA LYS A 86 -9.14 16.67 -14.40
C LYS A 86 -9.26 15.37 -13.60
N SER A 87 -8.43 15.20 -12.58
CA SER A 87 -8.34 13.96 -11.82
C SER A 87 -9.36 13.87 -10.70
N ILE A 88 -9.87 12.67 -10.47
CA ILE A 88 -10.66 12.28 -9.30
C ILE A 88 -9.79 11.28 -8.53
N ILE A 89 -9.27 11.73 -7.39
CA ILE A 89 -8.23 11.04 -6.64
C ILE A 89 -8.84 10.25 -5.48
N TYR A 90 -8.42 8.99 -5.34
CA TYR A 90 -8.69 8.16 -4.18
C TYR A 90 -7.41 7.97 -3.37
N GLY A 91 -7.40 8.47 -2.14
CA GLY A 91 -6.33 8.25 -1.18
C GLY A 91 -6.48 6.92 -0.46
N SER A 92 -5.41 6.14 -0.42
CA SER A 92 -5.40 4.79 0.15
C SER A 92 -4.20 4.57 1.06
N LEU A 93 -4.43 3.88 2.17
CA LEU A 93 -3.40 3.15 2.89
C LEU A 93 -3.67 1.66 2.63
N PRO A 94 -2.99 1.01 1.67
CA PRO A 94 -3.40 -0.31 1.17
C PRO A 94 -3.65 -1.35 2.27
N ARG A 95 -2.79 -1.39 3.30
CA ARG A 95 -2.90 -2.31 4.44
C ARG A 95 -4.21 -2.20 5.22
N THR A 96 -4.90 -1.07 5.11
CA THR A 96 -6.20 -0.79 5.76
C THR A 96 -7.33 -0.84 4.75
N THR A 97 -7.16 -0.24 3.58
CA THR A 97 -8.20 -0.10 2.55
C THR A 97 -8.79 -1.44 2.13
N THR A 98 -7.97 -2.48 2.03
CA THR A 98 -8.39 -3.83 1.64
C THR A 98 -8.26 -4.85 2.76
N ALA A 99 -8.20 -4.39 4.01
CA ALA A 99 -8.25 -5.28 5.16
C ALA A 99 -9.67 -5.83 5.37
N PHE A 100 -9.79 -7.14 5.53
CA PHE A 100 -11.09 -7.78 5.75
C PHE A 100 -10.94 -9.16 6.39
N ASN A 101 -11.82 -9.53 7.33
CA ASN A 101 -11.82 -10.85 7.94
C ASN A 101 -12.34 -11.89 6.93
N HIS A 102 -11.43 -12.68 6.37
CA HIS A 102 -11.71 -13.63 5.30
C HIS A 102 -12.26 -14.96 5.81
N LYS A 103 -12.02 -15.32 7.08
CA LYS A 103 -12.68 -16.48 7.72
C LYS A 103 -14.20 -16.32 7.76
N GLY A 104 -14.68 -15.09 7.89
CA GLY A 104 -16.10 -14.79 8.06
C GLY A 104 -16.65 -15.06 9.46
N PHE A 105 -15.79 -15.38 10.43
CA PHE A 105 -16.16 -15.55 11.83
C PHE A 105 -15.02 -15.09 12.75
N GLY A 106 -15.31 -14.94 14.04
CA GLY A 106 -14.32 -14.53 15.03
C GLY A 106 -13.77 -13.13 14.79
N THR A 107 -12.57 -12.86 15.33
CA THR A 107 -11.90 -11.57 15.20
C THR A 107 -10.94 -11.55 14.02
N PHE A 108 -10.58 -10.32 13.63
CA PHE A 108 -9.53 -10.10 12.63
C PHE A 108 -8.19 -10.67 13.11
N GLU A 109 -7.41 -11.26 12.20
CA GLU A 109 -6.07 -11.80 12.41
C GLU A 109 -5.18 -11.42 11.22
N GLU A 110 -3.92 -11.07 11.43
CA GLU A 110 -3.05 -10.67 10.29
C GLU A 110 -2.93 -11.77 9.23
N ILE A 111 -2.72 -13.00 9.67
CA ILE A 111 -2.88 -14.23 8.88
C ILE A 111 -3.76 -15.16 9.71
N ASP A 112 -4.81 -15.66 9.10
CA ASP A 112 -5.81 -16.48 9.77
C ASP A 112 -5.48 -17.99 9.73
N ILE A 113 -6.28 -18.78 10.44
CA ILE A 113 -6.11 -20.24 10.51
C ILE A 113 -6.32 -20.98 9.17
N LEU A 114 -6.90 -20.32 8.17
CA LEU A 114 -7.09 -20.85 6.81
C LEU A 114 -5.90 -20.48 5.90
N GLY A 115 -4.93 -19.74 6.42
CA GLY A 115 -3.75 -19.26 5.69
C GLY A 115 -4.00 -17.97 4.92
N PHE A 116 -5.15 -17.32 5.09
CA PHE A 116 -5.45 -16.06 4.40
C PHE A 116 -4.90 -14.87 5.17
N LYS A 117 -4.34 -13.92 4.42
CA LYS A 117 -3.90 -12.64 4.97
C LYS A 117 -5.06 -11.67 5.01
N GLU A 118 -5.52 -11.33 6.19
CA GLU A 118 -6.67 -10.42 6.34
C GLU A 118 -6.26 -8.95 6.21
N SER A 119 -5.01 -8.60 6.53
CA SER A 119 -4.45 -7.26 6.26
C SER A 119 -4.39 -6.98 4.76
N GLY A 120 -4.49 -5.72 4.35
CA GLY A 120 -4.56 -5.38 2.93
C GLY A 120 -3.27 -5.70 2.15
N THR A 121 -3.42 -6.28 0.96
CA THR A 121 -2.34 -6.75 0.06
C THR A 121 -2.46 -6.09 -1.31
N PHE A 122 -1.41 -6.17 -2.14
CA PHE A 122 -1.46 -5.65 -3.51
C PHE A 122 -2.42 -6.43 -4.39
N LEU A 123 -2.49 -7.76 -4.25
CA LEU A 123 -3.50 -8.58 -4.93
C LEU A 123 -4.92 -8.07 -4.64
N LYS A 124 -5.25 -7.82 -3.36
CA LYS A 124 -6.57 -7.33 -2.96
C LYS A 124 -6.89 -5.91 -3.44
N MET A 125 -5.89 -5.10 -3.74
CA MET A 125 -6.09 -3.78 -4.34
C MET A 125 -6.60 -3.87 -5.79
N ILE A 126 -6.36 -4.97 -6.51
CA ILE A 126 -6.79 -5.14 -7.91
C ILE A 126 -8.31 -5.13 -8.07
N PRO A 127 -9.12 -5.96 -7.39
CA PRO A 127 -10.58 -5.89 -7.50
C PRO A 127 -11.13 -4.56 -6.96
N LEU A 128 -10.46 -3.93 -6.00
CA LEU A 128 -10.81 -2.58 -5.56
C LEU A 128 -10.71 -1.57 -6.72
N LEU A 129 -9.74 -1.69 -7.64
CA LEU A 129 -9.66 -0.80 -8.81
C LEU A 129 -10.93 -0.82 -9.65
N LEU A 130 -11.59 -1.98 -9.79
CA LEU A 130 -12.87 -2.10 -10.48
C LEU A 130 -13.95 -1.30 -9.74
N TYR A 131 -14.04 -1.47 -8.42
CA TYR A 131 -14.94 -0.68 -7.58
C TYR A 131 -14.68 0.83 -7.71
N LEU A 132 -13.43 1.27 -7.65
CA LEU A 132 -13.07 2.69 -7.80
C LEU A 132 -13.43 3.21 -9.20
N LYS A 133 -13.20 2.41 -10.25
CA LYS A 133 -13.53 2.76 -11.63
C LYS A 133 -15.03 3.01 -11.81
N HIS A 134 -15.89 2.29 -11.10
CA HIS A 134 -17.35 2.51 -11.10
C HIS A 134 -17.72 3.94 -10.68
N PHE A 135 -16.93 4.59 -9.82
CA PHE A 135 -17.11 5.98 -9.38
C PHE A 135 -16.32 6.99 -10.21
N ASN A 136 -15.83 6.60 -11.39
CA ASN A 136 -14.98 7.43 -12.27
C ASN A 136 -13.67 7.91 -11.64
N ILE A 137 -13.22 7.25 -10.57
CA ILE A 137 -11.90 7.51 -9.99
C ILE A 137 -10.85 7.11 -11.02
N ASN A 138 -9.87 7.99 -11.23
CA ASN A 138 -8.84 7.84 -12.24
C ASN A 138 -7.42 8.08 -11.69
N VAL A 139 -7.28 8.28 -10.38
CA VAL A 139 -5.98 8.31 -9.68
C VAL A 139 -6.09 7.54 -8.37
N LEU A 140 -5.19 6.59 -8.17
CA LEU A 140 -4.92 5.93 -6.90
C LEU A 140 -3.68 6.57 -6.26
N TYR A 141 -3.90 7.33 -5.20
CA TYR A 141 -2.83 7.87 -4.35
C TYR A 141 -2.59 6.92 -3.17
N MET A 142 -1.37 6.44 -3.00
CA MET A 142 -1.01 5.57 -1.87
C MET A 142 -0.06 6.29 -0.92
N LEU A 143 -0.39 6.20 0.37
CA LEU A 143 0.56 6.46 1.46
C LEU A 143 1.78 5.52 1.34
N PRO A 144 2.89 5.78 2.04
CA PRO A 144 4.13 5.01 1.84
C PRO A 144 3.92 3.50 1.94
N VAL A 145 4.32 2.81 0.87
CA VAL A 145 4.33 1.35 0.75
C VAL A 145 5.72 0.75 0.83
N SER A 146 6.74 1.60 1.00
CA SER A 146 8.12 1.19 1.22
C SER A 146 8.27 0.42 2.54
N LYS A 147 9.30 -0.42 2.63
CA LYS A 147 9.63 -1.21 3.81
C LYS A 147 9.69 -0.35 5.07
N SER A 148 8.86 -0.67 6.05
CA SER A 148 8.70 0.08 7.30
C SER A 148 9.38 -0.61 8.48
N SER A 149 9.70 0.16 9.51
CA SER A 149 10.30 -0.34 10.75
C SER A 149 9.25 -0.86 11.72
N ASN A 150 9.64 -1.90 12.45
CA ASN A 150 8.88 -2.46 13.56
C ASN A 150 9.36 -1.99 14.95
N LEU A 151 10.34 -1.07 15.02
CA LEU A 151 10.81 -0.50 16.28
C LEU A 151 10.03 0.77 16.66
N PHE A 152 9.92 1.05 17.96
CA PHE A 152 9.26 2.24 18.51
C PHE A 152 7.82 2.48 18.00
N LYS A 153 7.09 1.38 17.74
CA LYS A 153 5.68 1.43 17.35
C LYS A 153 4.82 1.94 18.51
N LYS A 154 3.76 2.69 18.18
CA LYS A 154 2.74 3.12 19.15
C LYS A 154 1.68 2.03 19.42
N GLY A 155 1.53 1.08 18.50
CA GLY A 155 0.57 -0.03 18.59
C GLY A 155 1.14 -1.31 17.99
N SER A 156 0.27 -2.26 17.66
CA SER A 156 0.66 -3.55 17.06
C SER A 156 1.31 -3.38 15.68
N ILE A 157 0.83 -2.42 14.89
CA ILE A 157 1.34 -2.10 13.54
C ILE A 157 2.08 -0.76 13.57
N GLY A 158 3.20 -0.68 12.85
CA GLY A 158 4.03 0.52 12.74
C GLY A 158 3.46 1.56 11.79
N SER A 159 3.93 2.80 11.91
CA SER A 159 3.58 3.87 10.96
C SER A 159 4.20 3.58 9.59
N PRO A 160 3.47 3.78 8.46
CA PRO A 160 4.06 3.68 7.12
C PRO A 160 5.18 4.71 6.91
N TYR A 161 5.20 5.80 7.69
CA TYR A 161 6.22 6.84 7.64
C TYR A 161 7.54 6.48 8.36
N ALA A 162 7.58 5.36 9.08
CA ALA A 162 8.82 4.86 9.69
C ALA A 162 9.63 4.06 8.65
N VAL A 163 10.08 4.72 7.58
CA VAL A 163 10.70 4.09 6.40
C VAL A 163 12.06 3.47 6.77
N LYS A 164 12.14 2.14 6.73
CA LYS A 164 13.37 1.37 6.97
C LYS A 164 14.21 1.23 5.72
N ASN A 165 13.59 1.08 4.55
CA ASN A 165 14.28 1.10 3.28
C ASN A 165 13.39 1.77 2.21
N PRO A 166 13.78 2.94 1.68
CA PRO A 166 12.97 3.67 0.71
C PRO A 166 12.98 3.05 -0.70
N LEU A 167 13.88 2.11 -0.98
CA LEU A 167 14.04 1.46 -2.28
C LEU A 167 13.38 0.08 -2.37
N MET A 168 12.85 -0.43 -1.26
CA MET A 168 12.17 -1.72 -1.19
C MET A 168 10.72 -1.53 -0.78
N LEU A 169 9.84 -2.40 -1.29
CA LEU A 169 8.47 -2.48 -0.81
C LEU A 169 8.43 -3.21 0.54
N ASP A 170 7.37 -2.98 1.31
CA ASP A 170 7.14 -3.72 2.55
C ASP A 170 6.53 -5.09 2.25
N GLU A 171 7.20 -6.17 2.63
CA GLU A 171 6.72 -7.56 2.47
C GLU A 171 5.35 -7.80 3.10
N SER A 172 4.91 -6.95 4.05
CA SER A 172 3.55 -7.02 4.57
C SER A 172 2.47 -6.78 3.50
N TYR A 173 2.79 -6.31 2.30
CA TYR A 173 1.83 -6.22 1.19
C TYR A 173 1.74 -7.46 0.31
N HIS A 174 2.66 -8.43 0.44
CA HIS A 174 2.61 -9.71 -0.27
C HIS A 174 1.38 -10.53 0.16
N ASP A 175 0.69 -11.14 -0.80
CA ASP A 175 -0.45 -12.02 -0.55
C ASP A 175 -0.04 -13.51 -0.58
N PRO A 176 -0.27 -14.29 0.50
CA PRO A 176 0.06 -15.72 0.53
C PRO A 176 -0.64 -16.56 -0.53
N LEU A 177 -1.71 -16.05 -1.15
CA LEU A 177 -2.35 -16.69 -2.31
C LEU A 177 -1.44 -16.69 -3.54
N LEU A 178 -0.32 -15.98 -3.54
CA LEU A 178 0.63 -15.86 -4.65
C LEU A 178 2.03 -16.34 -4.23
N ASP A 179 2.13 -17.49 -3.58
CA ASP A 179 3.37 -18.04 -3.02
C ASP A 179 4.55 -18.20 -4.01
N GLU A 180 4.29 -18.27 -5.31
CA GLU A 180 5.30 -18.32 -6.38
C GLU A 180 5.80 -16.93 -6.83
N PHE A 181 5.26 -15.84 -6.28
CA PHE A 181 5.59 -14.45 -6.61
C PHE A 181 6.13 -13.69 -5.40
N ASN A 182 6.86 -12.60 -5.66
CA ASN A 182 7.29 -11.65 -4.63
C ASN A 182 6.42 -10.38 -4.62
N VAL A 183 6.62 -9.53 -3.60
CA VAL A 183 5.85 -8.30 -3.41
C VAL A 183 6.05 -7.29 -4.56
N GLU A 184 7.23 -7.26 -5.19
CA GLU A 184 7.52 -6.41 -6.35
C GLU A 184 6.72 -6.82 -7.59
N ASP A 185 6.59 -8.13 -7.84
CA ASP A 185 5.79 -8.69 -8.93
C ASP A 185 4.31 -8.33 -8.75
N GLU A 186 3.79 -8.49 -7.54
CA GLU A 186 2.42 -8.10 -7.21
C GLU A 186 2.18 -6.60 -7.37
N PHE A 187 3.11 -5.76 -6.92
CA PHE A 187 2.99 -4.31 -7.08
C PHE A 187 3.02 -3.91 -8.55
N LYS A 188 3.92 -4.53 -9.34
CA LYS A 188 3.97 -4.34 -10.79
C LYS A 188 2.64 -4.73 -11.44
N ALA A 189 2.04 -5.86 -11.06
CA ALA A 189 0.74 -6.28 -11.55
C ALA A 189 -0.38 -5.30 -11.16
N LEU A 190 -0.38 -4.77 -9.93
CA LEU A 190 -1.33 -3.75 -9.49
C LEU A 190 -1.23 -2.48 -10.35
N VAL A 191 0.00 -2.02 -10.64
CA VAL A 191 0.24 -0.85 -11.51
C VAL A 191 -0.19 -1.14 -12.95
N GLU A 192 0.15 -2.31 -13.50
CA GLU A 192 -0.31 -2.75 -14.83
C GLU A 192 -1.85 -2.74 -14.90
N ALA A 193 -2.53 -3.30 -13.90
CA ALA A 193 -3.99 -3.35 -13.82
C ALA A 193 -4.61 -1.94 -13.72
N ALA A 194 -4.04 -1.06 -12.90
CA ALA A 194 -4.47 0.33 -12.79
C ALA A 194 -4.35 1.05 -14.15
N HIS A 195 -3.21 0.89 -14.82
CA HIS A 195 -2.97 1.55 -16.10
C HIS A 195 -3.89 1.04 -17.23
N ILE A 196 -4.20 -0.26 -17.28
CA ILE A 196 -5.20 -0.81 -18.22
C ILE A 196 -6.57 -0.16 -18.00
N LEU A 197 -6.96 0.09 -16.75
CA LEU A 197 -8.20 0.77 -16.40
C LEU A 197 -8.14 2.30 -16.57
N GLY A 198 -7.00 2.85 -17.02
CA GLY A 198 -6.77 4.29 -17.13
C GLY A 198 -6.70 5.01 -15.78
N ILE A 199 -6.32 4.29 -14.72
CA ILE A 199 -6.10 4.81 -13.37
C ILE A 199 -4.60 5.06 -13.20
N ARG A 200 -4.22 6.30 -12.88
CA ARG A 200 -2.82 6.65 -12.56
C ARG A 200 -2.48 6.26 -11.12
N VAL A 201 -1.23 5.88 -10.90
CA VAL A 201 -0.70 5.58 -9.56
C VAL A 201 0.21 6.73 -9.11
N VAL A 202 -0.01 7.23 -7.89
CA VAL A 202 0.81 8.25 -7.23
C VAL A 202 1.27 7.72 -5.88
N LEU A 203 2.56 7.88 -5.59
CA LEU A 203 3.20 7.40 -4.36
C LEU A 203 3.70 8.55 -3.49
N ASP A 204 3.89 8.26 -2.21
CA ASP A 204 4.35 9.19 -1.17
C ASP A 204 5.77 8.81 -0.70
N PHE A 205 6.67 9.80 -0.62
CA PHE A 205 8.07 9.64 -0.22
C PHE A 205 8.50 10.76 0.72
N ILE A 206 9.37 10.44 1.69
CA ILE A 206 9.84 11.37 2.72
C ILE A 206 11.37 11.45 2.70
N PRO A 207 11.97 12.32 1.87
CA PRO A 207 13.42 12.37 1.71
C PRO A 207 14.19 12.80 2.98
N ARG A 208 13.56 13.58 3.87
CA ARG A 208 14.25 14.19 5.01
C ARG A 208 14.54 13.22 6.16
N THR A 209 13.78 12.14 6.29
CA THR A 209 13.79 11.27 7.50
C THR A 209 13.98 9.80 7.13
N ALA A 210 14.47 9.01 8.08
CA ALA A 210 14.55 7.55 7.98
C ALA A 210 14.15 6.91 9.33
N SER A 211 13.86 5.60 9.34
CA SER A 211 13.61 4.87 10.58
C SER A 211 14.87 4.79 11.45
N ARG A 212 14.66 4.55 12.75
CA ARG A 212 15.74 4.45 13.76
C ARG A 212 16.71 3.29 13.49
N ASP A 213 16.26 2.28 12.74
CA ASP A 213 16.98 1.08 12.33
C ASP A 213 17.02 0.94 10.81
N SER A 214 17.11 2.07 10.09
CA SER A 214 17.17 2.10 8.63
C SER A 214 18.23 1.14 8.08
N ASP A 215 17.91 0.43 7.00
CA ASP A 215 18.83 -0.50 6.35
C ASP A 215 20.10 0.23 5.84
N ILE A 216 19.99 1.53 5.55
CA ILE A 216 21.08 2.41 5.09
C ILE A 216 22.19 2.55 6.13
N ILE A 217 21.90 2.38 7.43
CA ILE A 217 22.89 2.52 8.52
C ILE A 217 24.08 1.56 8.34
N LYS A 218 23.85 0.39 7.72
CA LYS A 218 24.90 -0.63 7.52
C LYS A 218 26.02 -0.11 6.63
N ASP A 219 25.67 0.61 5.57
CA ASP A 219 26.61 1.06 4.54
C ASP A 219 27.02 2.53 4.74
N HIS A 220 26.14 3.34 5.34
CA HIS A 220 26.34 4.78 5.57
C HIS A 220 25.94 5.19 7.01
N PRO A 221 26.63 4.69 8.05
CA PRO A 221 26.33 5.07 9.43
C PRO A 221 26.60 6.56 9.72
N ASP A 222 27.45 7.21 8.92
CA ASP A 222 27.79 8.63 8.97
C ASP A 222 26.66 9.55 8.49
N TRP A 223 25.65 9.03 7.79
CA TRP A 223 24.45 9.79 7.41
C TRP A 223 23.45 10.00 8.56
N PHE A 224 23.71 9.37 9.71
CA PHE A 224 22.83 9.40 10.88
C PHE A 224 23.46 10.19 12.03
N TYR A 225 22.61 10.79 12.86
CA TYR A 225 23.02 11.39 14.13
C TYR A 225 23.00 10.34 15.23
N TRP A 226 24.01 10.41 16.11
CA TRP A 226 24.19 9.46 17.20
C TRP A 226 24.17 10.20 18.54
N ILE A 227 23.55 9.59 19.55
CA ILE A 227 23.55 10.06 20.94
C ILE A 227 24.01 8.90 21.84
N LYS A 228 24.44 9.21 23.07
CA LYS A 228 24.74 8.17 24.05
C LYS A 228 23.44 7.53 24.52
N ILE A 229 23.49 6.24 24.85
CA ILE A 229 22.31 5.49 25.31
C ILE A 229 21.76 6.06 26.62
N ASP A 230 22.65 6.49 27.52
CA ASP A 230 22.28 7.08 28.82
C ASP A 230 21.41 8.34 28.68
N ASP A 231 21.51 9.04 27.55
CA ASP A 231 20.75 10.26 27.26
C ASP A 231 19.36 9.96 26.65
N LEU A 232 19.06 8.71 26.27
CA LEU A 232 17.85 8.37 25.52
C LEU A 232 16.56 8.67 26.30
N ALA A 233 16.54 8.40 27.61
CA ALA A 233 15.35 8.55 28.44
C ALA A 233 14.95 10.01 28.64
N THR A 234 15.91 10.93 28.57
CA THR A 234 15.72 12.38 28.80
C THR A 234 15.78 13.19 27.50
N TYR A 235 16.12 12.57 26.36
CA TYR A 235 16.22 13.23 25.08
C TYR A 235 14.91 13.92 24.67
N LYS A 236 14.99 15.25 24.55
CA LYS A 236 13.88 16.13 24.20
C LYS A 236 14.43 17.36 23.46
N PRO A 237 13.64 18.03 22.60
CA PRO A 237 14.05 19.33 22.08
C PRO A 237 14.17 20.34 23.25
N PRO A 238 15.30 21.06 23.37
CA PRO A 238 15.50 22.04 24.43
C PRO A 238 14.50 23.18 24.26
N LYS A 239 13.90 23.62 25.39
CA LYS A 239 12.90 24.69 25.40
C LYS A 239 13.52 25.98 25.91
N ILE A 240 13.54 27.00 25.07
CA ILE A 240 14.05 28.33 25.42
C ILE A 240 12.87 29.25 25.70
N GLU A 241 12.57 29.51 26.98
CA GLU A 241 11.34 30.23 27.39
C GLU A 241 11.26 31.67 26.90
N GLU A 242 12.41 32.32 26.66
CA GLU A 242 12.48 33.71 26.19
C GLU A 242 12.19 33.87 24.68
N LEU A 243 12.15 32.76 23.93
CA LEU A 243 11.88 32.77 22.49
C LEU A 243 10.43 32.36 22.18
N PRO A 244 9.78 32.98 21.18
CA PRO A 244 8.44 32.59 20.75
C PRO A 244 8.45 31.21 20.08
N PHE A 245 7.28 30.55 20.04
CA PHE A 245 7.12 29.29 19.32
C PHE A 245 7.13 29.50 17.81
N LYS A 246 8.32 29.38 17.21
CA LYS A 246 8.57 29.48 15.76
C LYS A 246 9.83 28.69 15.38
N ILE A 247 10.09 28.60 14.08
CA ILE A 247 11.43 28.22 13.59
C ILE A 247 12.38 29.40 13.91
N PRO A 248 13.53 29.16 14.58
CA PRO A 248 14.45 30.23 14.94
C PRO A 248 15.06 30.91 13.71
N GLU A 249 15.26 32.22 13.81
CA GLU A 249 16.03 33.03 12.86
C GLU A 249 17.49 33.10 13.30
N GLU A 250 18.38 33.61 12.44
CA GLU A 250 19.82 33.72 12.72
C GLU A 250 20.13 34.45 14.04
N LYS A 251 19.40 35.54 14.33
CA LYS A 251 19.53 36.30 15.58
C LYS A 251 19.16 35.51 16.84
N ASP A 252 18.34 34.47 16.69
CA ASP A 252 17.88 33.65 17.81
C ASP A 252 18.93 32.57 18.16
N LEU A 253 19.86 32.26 17.25
CA LEU A 253 20.84 31.18 17.42
C LEU A 253 21.84 31.47 18.56
N GLU A 254 22.29 32.72 18.70
CA GLU A 254 23.20 33.10 19.79
C GLU A 254 22.56 32.88 21.16
N ILE A 255 21.25 33.13 21.26
CA ILE A 255 20.46 32.92 22.47
C ILE A 255 20.33 31.41 22.75
N ILE A 256 19.98 30.62 21.72
CA ILE A 256 19.83 29.16 21.83
C ILE A 256 21.13 28.50 22.28
N TYR A 257 22.25 28.77 21.59
CA TYR A 257 23.53 28.11 21.87
C TYR A 257 24.23 28.57 23.15
N ARG A 258 23.69 29.58 23.85
CA ARG A 258 24.14 29.98 25.20
C ARG A 258 23.28 29.41 26.32
N ASN A 259 22.15 28.79 26.00
CA ASN A 259 21.24 28.26 27.00
C ASN A 259 21.79 26.97 27.61
N SER A 260 21.64 26.79 28.93
CA SER A 260 22.14 25.62 29.65
C SER A 260 21.43 24.29 29.32
N GLU A 261 20.27 24.35 28.67
CA GLU A 261 19.55 23.15 28.20
C GLU A 261 20.07 22.61 26.85
N VAL A 262 20.96 23.33 26.15
CA VAL A 262 21.53 22.99 24.82
C VAL A 262 22.97 22.52 24.96
#